data_AF-A7H059-F1
#
_entry.id   AF-A7H059-F1
#
_cell.length_a   1.000
_cell.length_b   1.000
_cell.length_c   1.000
_cell.angle_alpha   90.00
_cell.angle_beta   90.00
_cell.angle_gamma   90.00
#
_symmetry.space_group_name_H-M   'P 1'
#
loop_
_entity.id
_entity.type
_entity.pdbx_description
1 polymer ?
#
loop_
_entity_poly.entity_id
_entity_poly.type
_entity_poly.pdbx_seq_one_letter_code
_entity_poly.pdbx_strand_id
1 'polypeptide(L)'
;MSQKITTLIKDHEFETIIGMLDFERTTPQKVRMNASFCSSGFIDYVSVIEFIEKFYNERKFKSVEESLEATSKALKENFKDLISLNLEILKIEILKNATVGAKIESVY
;
A
#
# COMPACT_ATOMS: atom_id res chain seq x y z
N MET A 1 -6.28 15.70 27.50
CA MET A 1 -5.50 15.54 26.25
C MET A 1 -5.97 14.26 25.60
N SER A 2 -6.49 14.29 24.37
CA SER A 2 -6.75 13.05 23.63
C SER A 2 -5.42 12.53 23.09
N GLN A 3 -5.08 11.30 23.46
CA GLN A 3 -3.92 10.61 22.89
C GLN A 3 -4.35 10.02 21.55
N LYS A 4 -3.53 10.22 20.50
CA LYS A 4 -3.74 9.61 19.19
C LYS A 4 -2.71 8.50 19.00
N ILE A 5 -3.18 7.29 18.78
CA ILE A 5 -2.34 6.13 18.49
C ILE A 5 -2.26 5.96 16.97
N THR A 6 -1.06 5.72 16.48
CA THR A 6 -0.80 5.43 15.07
C THR A 6 -0.16 4.07 14.96
N THR A 7 -0.76 3.18 14.19
CA THR A 7 -0.18 1.88 13.84
C THR A 7 0.78 2.07 12.67
N LEU A 8 1.92 1.37 12.70
CA LEU A 8 2.98 1.48 11.70
C LEU A 8 3.29 0.10 11.10
N ILE A 9 3.36 0.05 9.78
CA ILE A 9 3.92 -1.06 9.00
C ILE A 9 5.10 -0.47 8.23
N LYS A 10 6.29 -1.06 8.38
CA LYS A 10 7.54 -0.55 7.80
C LYS A 10 8.25 -1.64 7.04
N ASP A 11 8.82 -1.24 5.90
CA ASP A 11 9.69 -2.05 5.06
C ASP A 11 9.12 -3.44 4.72
N HIS A 12 7.80 -3.53 4.56
CA HIS A 12 7.13 -4.78 4.21
C HIS A 12 7.30 -5.04 2.71
N GLU A 13 7.99 -6.11 2.35
CA GLU A 13 8.33 -6.42 0.96
C GLU A 13 7.48 -7.57 0.42
N PHE A 14 6.95 -7.41 -0.78
CA PHE A 14 6.23 -8.46 -1.50
C PHE A 14 6.41 -8.31 -3.02
N GLU A 15 6.08 -9.36 -3.76
CA GLU A 15 6.13 -9.34 -5.22
C GLU A 15 4.75 -9.10 -5.83
N THR A 16 4.67 -8.26 -6.86
CA THR A 16 3.43 -8.03 -7.59
C THR A 16 3.66 -7.54 -9.01
N ILE A 17 2.65 -7.67 -9.87
CA ILE A 17 2.69 -7.15 -11.26
C ILE A 17 2.14 -5.73 -11.24
N ILE A 18 3.00 -4.74 -11.47
CA ILE A 18 2.62 -3.32 -11.43
C ILE A 18 3.44 -2.47 -12.39
N GLY A 19 2.79 -1.80 -13.34
CA GLY A 19 3.50 -0.93 -14.28
C GLY A 19 2.80 -0.78 -15.61
N MET A 20 3.30 0.18 -16.39
CA MET A 20 2.73 0.59 -17.68
C MET A 20 3.44 -0.08 -18.84
N LEU A 21 4.71 -0.48 -18.67
CA LEU A 21 5.52 -1.05 -19.74
C LEU A 21 5.20 -2.54 -19.92
N ASP A 22 5.24 -3.04 -21.15
CA ASP A 22 4.82 -4.41 -21.47
C ASP A 22 5.53 -5.49 -20.64
N PHE A 23 6.83 -5.32 -20.38
CA PHE A 23 7.60 -6.26 -19.56
C PHE A 23 7.18 -6.24 -18.08
N GLU A 24 6.71 -5.10 -17.57
CA GLU A 24 6.21 -4.96 -16.20
C GLU A 24 4.85 -5.66 -16.03
N ARG A 25 4.12 -5.89 -17.13
CA ARG A 25 2.82 -6.57 -17.13
C ARG A 25 2.92 -8.09 -17.03
N THR A 26 4.10 -8.65 -17.27
CA THR A 26 4.35 -10.10 -17.28
C THR A 26 5.32 -10.55 -16.19
N THR A 27 6.13 -9.63 -15.65
CA THR A 27 7.17 -9.94 -14.67
C THR A 27 6.79 -9.37 -13.29
N PRO A 28 6.70 -10.21 -12.24
CA PRO A 28 6.56 -9.72 -10.88
C PRO A 28 7.72 -8.79 -10.50
N GLN A 29 7.40 -7.70 -9.83
CA GLN A 29 8.36 -6.74 -9.30
C GLN A 29 8.33 -6.80 -7.78
N LYS A 30 9.52 -6.76 -7.17
CA LYS A 30 9.66 -6.59 -5.74
C LYS A 30 9.31 -5.15 -5.36
N VAL A 31 8.28 -5.00 -4.54
CA VAL A 31 7.85 -3.73 -3.99
C VAL A 31 8.02 -3.72 -2.48
N ARG A 32 8.25 -2.53 -1.94
CA ARG A 32 8.26 -2.26 -0.51
C ARG A 32 7.10 -1.34 -0.17
N MET A 33 6.34 -1.74 0.83
CA MET A 33 5.22 -0.99 1.37
C MET A 33 5.56 -0.44 2.75
N ASN A 34 5.26 0.85 2.91
CA ASN A 34 5.16 1.48 4.23
C ASN A 34 3.74 1.97 4.42
N ALA A 35 3.17 1.73 5.59
CA ALA A 35 1.86 2.25 5.94
C ALA A 35 1.84 2.79 7.36
N SER A 36 1.10 3.87 7.56
CA SER A 36 0.72 4.30 8.89
C SER A 36 -0.74 4.70 8.90
N PHE A 37 -1.44 4.32 9.95
CA PHE A 37 -2.87 4.60 10.03
C PHE A 37 -3.34 4.81 11.45
N CYS A 38 -4.49 5.48 11.55
CA CYS A 38 -5.18 5.73 12.81
C CYS A 38 -6.60 5.21 12.69
N SER A 39 -7.14 4.71 13.79
CA SER A 39 -8.48 4.14 13.81
C SER A 39 -9.20 4.45 15.12
N SER A 40 -10.54 4.45 15.07
CA SER A 40 -11.40 4.58 16.25
C SER A 40 -11.41 3.33 17.13
N GLY A 41 -11.10 2.18 16.55
CA GLY A 41 -10.99 0.89 17.21
C GLY A 41 -9.68 0.17 16.87
N PHE A 42 -9.56 -1.07 17.33
CA PHE A 42 -8.44 -1.93 16.96
C PHE A 42 -8.58 -2.40 15.51
N ILE A 43 -7.52 -2.24 14.72
CA ILE A 43 -7.36 -2.85 13.41
C ILE A 43 -6.09 -3.70 13.48
N ASP A 44 -6.22 -4.99 13.16
CA ASP A 44 -5.09 -5.91 13.07
C ASP A 44 -4.23 -5.56 11.84
N TYR A 45 -2.96 -5.22 12.10
CA TYR A 45 -2.01 -4.90 11.04
C TYR A 45 -1.68 -6.11 10.15
N VAL A 46 -1.80 -7.34 10.66
CA VAL A 46 -1.63 -8.55 9.85
C VAL A 46 -2.73 -8.61 8.80
N SER A 47 -3.98 -8.38 9.20
CA SER A 47 -5.11 -8.33 8.25
C SER A 47 -4.97 -7.22 7.21
N VAL A 48 -4.39 -6.07 7.59
CA VAL A 48 -4.10 -4.98 6.63
C VAL A 48 -3.05 -5.40 5.61
N ILE A 49 -1.95 -6.01 6.06
CA ILE A 49 -0.89 -6.51 5.17
C ILE A 49 -1.44 -7.54 4.19
N GLU A 50 -2.09 -8.58 4.71
CA GLU A 50 -2.66 -9.67 3.89
C GLU A 50 -3.69 -9.15 2.89
N PHE A 51 -4.52 -8.18 3.30
CA PHE A 51 -5.47 -7.53 2.40
C PHE A 51 -4.76 -6.82 1.25
N ILE A 52 -3.73 -6.02 1.54
CA ILE A 52 -3.02 -5.25 0.52
C ILE A 52 -2.31 -6.19 -0.45
N GLU A 53 -1.58 -7.20 0.03
CA GLU A 53 -0.90 -8.17 -0.83
C GLU A 53 -1.87 -8.87 -1.78
N LYS A 54 -2.98 -9.38 -1.24
CA LYS A 54 -4.03 -10.04 -2.02
C LYS A 54 -4.60 -9.08 -3.06
N PHE A 55 -4.90 -7.84 -2.66
CA PHE A 55 -5.48 -6.83 -3.54
C PHE A 55 -4.55 -6.48 -4.70
N TYR A 56 -3.25 -6.34 -4.46
CA TYR A 56 -2.25 -6.09 -5.51
C TYR A 56 -2.12 -7.28 -6.48
N ASN A 57 -2.09 -8.50 -5.94
CA ASN A 57 -1.99 -9.72 -6.75
C ASN A 57 -3.20 -9.94 -7.66
N GLU A 58 -4.40 -9.59 -7.20
CA GLU A 58 -5.62 -9.67 -7.98
C GLU A 58 -5.74 -8.55 -9.02
N ARG A 59 -5.39 -7.31 -8.68
CA ARG A 59 -5.68 -6.13 -9.51
C ARG A 59 -4.62 -5.82 -10.56
N LYS A 60 -3.35 -6.15 -10.32
CA LYS A 60 -2.24 -5.93 -11.26
C LYS A 60 -2.23 -4.51 -11.87
N PHE A 61 -2.00 -3.51 -11.03
CA PHE A 61 -2.19 -2.09 -11.38
C PHE A 61 -1.33 -1.58 -12.53
N LYS A 62 -1.80 -0.56 -13.27
CA LYS A 62 -1.03 0.06 -14.36
C LYS A 62 -0.01 1.05 -13.84
N SER A 63 -0.29 1.76 -12.75
CA SER A 63 0.67 2.66 -12.11
C SER A 63 0.66 2.52 -10.59
N VAL A 64 1.67 3.12 -9.94
CA VAL A 64 1.77 3.17 -8.47
C VAL A 64 0.74 4.14 -7.91
N GLU A 65 0.47 5.23 -8.60
CA GLU A 65 -0.54 6.22 -8.21
C GLU A 65 -1.96 5.60 -8.21
N GLU A 66 -2.31 4.89 -9.29
CA GLU A 66 -3.58 4.17 -9.38
C GLU A 66 -3.70 3.11 -8.26
N SER A 67 -2.61 2.39 -7.99
CA SER A 67 -2.60 1.36 -6.96
C SER A 67 -2.83 1.95 -5.57
N LEU A 68 -2.23 3.11 -5.26
CA LEU A 68 -2.41 3.82 -4.00
C LEU A 68 -3.84 4.31 -3.81
N GLU A 69 -4.44 4.96 -4.82
CA GLU A 69 -5.82 5.46 -4.77
C GLU A 69 -6.82 4.31 -4.57
N ALA A 70 -6.68 3.25 -5.37
CA ALA A 70 -7.55 2.09 -5.29
C ALA A 70 -7.42 1.37 -3.93
N THR A 71 -6.18 1.23 -3.42
CA THR A 71 -5.92 0.56 -2.14
C THR A 71 -6.44 1.39 -0.97
N SER A 72 -6.23 2.70 -0.98
CA SER A 72 -6.75 3.64 0.01
C SER A 72 -8.27 3.50 0.16
N LYS A 73 -8.99 3.57 -0.97
CA LYS A 73 -10.44 3.39 -1.02
C LYS A 73 -10.87 2.01 -0.50
N ALA A 74 -10.22 0.95 -0.98
CA ALA A 74 -10.58 -0.42 -0.61
C ALA A 74 -10.32 -0.70 0.88
N LEU A 75 -9.24 -0.15 1.46
CA LEU A 75 -8.95 -0.24 2.88
C LEU A 75 -10.04 0.45 3.71
N LYS A 76 -10.46 1.67 3.35
CA LYS A 76 -11.56 2.34 4.07
C LYS A 76 -12.88 1.59 3.96
N GLU A 77 -13.13 0.96 2.82
CA GLU A 77 -14.34 0.16 2.63
C GLU A 77 -14.35 -1.09 3.52
N ASN A 78 -13.21 -1.75 3.72
CA ASN A 78 -13.08 -2.98 4.52
C ASN A 78 -12.86 -2.72 6.02
N PHE A 79 -12.15 -1.64 6.37
CA PHE A 79 -11.85 -1.26 7.74
C PHE A 79 -12.59 0.04 8.10
N LYS A 80 -13.85 -0.08 8.54
CA LYS A 80 -14.73 1.08 8.77
C LYS A 80 -14.19 2.06 9.81
N ASP A 81 -13.50 1.54 10.82
CA ASP A 81 -12.85 2.32 11.88
C ASP A 81 -11.59 3.07 11.42
N LEU A 82 -11.13 2.88 10.18
CA LEU A 82 -9.98 3.60 9.64
C LEU A 82 -10.29 5.09 9.51
N ILE A 83 -9.58 5.93 10.26
CA ILE A 83 -9.76 7.40 10.28
C ILE A 83 -8.80 8.08 9.30
N SER A 84 -7.56 7.61 9.25
CA SER A 84 -6.55 8.16 8.36
C SER A 84 -5.56 7.09 7.93
N LEU A 85 -5.05 7.22 6.70
CA LEU A 85 -4.07 6.33 6.10
C LEU A 85 -2.98 7.18 5.42
N ASN A 86 -1.73 6.84 5.68
CA ASN A 86 -0.60 7.17 4.84
C ASN A 86 -0.06 5.84 4.30
N LEU A 87 -0.03 5.70 2.98
CA LEU A 87 0.42 4.50 2.30
C LEU A 87 1.47 4.89 1.26
N GLU A 88 2.59 4.18 1.26
CA GLU A 88 3.68 4.35 0.33
C GLU A 88 4.02 3.00 -0.30
N ILE A 89 4.26 3.02 -1.60
CA ILE A 89 4.69 1.86 -2.38
C ILE A 89 5.92 2.25 -3.18
N LEU A 90 7.00 1.50 -2.98
CA LEU A 90 8.29 1.70 -3.61
C LEU A 90 8.63 0.48 -4.47
N LYS A 91 8.98 0.69 -5.73
CA LYS A 91 9.65 -0.28 -6.58
C LYS A 91 11.15 -0.23 -6.27
N ILE A 92 11.67 -1.25 -5.61
CA ILE A 92 13.03 -1.23 -5.05
C ILE A 92 14.10 -1.75 -6.03
N GLU A 93 13.72 -2.51 -7.05
CA GLU A 93 14.66 -3.18 -7.97
C GLU A 93 14.49 -2.78 -9.44
N ILE A 94 13.51 -1.94 -9.77
CA ILE A 94 13.21 -1.56 -11.17
C ILE A 94 14.30 -0.67 -11.81
N LEU A 95 15.00 0.13 -11.00
CA LEU A 95 16.09 1.00 -11.44
C LEU A 95 17.34 0.70 -10.64
N LYS A 96 18.45 0.40 -11.33
CA LYS A 96 19.72 -0.04 -10.72
C LYS A 96 20.25 0.86 -9.60
N ASN A 97 20.00 2.18 -9.70
CA ASN A 97 20.59 3.19 -8.82
C ASN A 97 19.54 4.05 -8.11
N ALA A 98 18.27 3.65 -8.13
CA ALA A 98 17.20 4.44 -7.53
C ALA A 98 16.06 3.55 -7.05
N THR A 99 15.60 3.81 -5.83
CA THR A 99 14.28 3.35 -5.38
C THR A 99 13.26 4.42 -5.74
N VAL A 100 12.21 4.02 -6.45
CA VAL A 100 11.19 4.95 -6.93
C VAL A 100 9.81 4.47 -6.53
N GLY A 101 8.87 5.40 -6.37
CA GLY A 101 7.52 5.09 -5.94
C GLY A 101 6.71 6.33 -5.66
N ALA A 102 5.57 6.13 -5.03
CA ALA A 102 4.67 7.21 -4.65
C ALA A 102 4.08 6.93 -3.26
N LYS A 103 3.51 7.99 -2.68
CA LYS A 103 2.76 7.91 -1.43
C LYS A 103 1.46 8.68 -1.53
N ILE A 104 0.45 8.23 -0.79
CA ILE A 104 -0.84 8.92 -0.62
C ILE A 104 -1.11 9.15 0.86
N GLU A 105 -1.73 10.27 1.16
CA GLU A 105 -2.22 10.62 2.49
C GLU A 105 -3.74 10.84 2.38
N SER A 106 -4.51 10.14 3.20
CA SER A 106 -5.97 10.15 3.16
C SER A 106 -6.53 10.30 4.57
N VAL A 107 -7.57 11.11 4.71
CA VAL A 107 -8.38 11.28 5.92
C VAL A 107 -9.83 11.02 5.52
N TYR A 108 -10.54 10.21 6.30
CA TYR A 108 -11.89 9.73 6.00
C TYR A 108 -12.94 10.21 7.00
#